data_AF-A0A2C5Z604-F1
#
_entry.id   AF-A0A2C5Z604-F1
#
_cell.length_a   1.000
_cell.length_b   1.000
_cell.length_c   1.000
_cell.angle_alpha   90.00
_cell.angle_beta   90.00
_cell.angle_gamma   90.00
#
_symmetry.space_group_name_H-M   'P 1'
#
loop_
_entity.id
_entity.type
_entity.pdbx_description
1 polymer ?
#
loop_
_entity_poly.entity_id
_entity_poly.type
_entity_poly.pdbx_seq_one_letter_code
_entity_poly.pdbx_strand_id
1 'polypeptide(L)'
;MREVITLQLGNLSNYTATHFWNAQDSYFTYGDEERSLVDHDIHWRAGLGQDGQETFLPRTVVYDLKGGFGSSGKVNALCDPATTPGFDVTVDSLWSGPTAVHTQQAVDRKAYQQGLDDGTEPPWMTGSSVRYWSDFSSVCFHPKSVVHLHDFELGSTNRPFQRFASGVELFCSLDKEHGLIDRDWRPLVEECDVMQGMQIVNTLDDAWGGFASSYLEALRDEYPKSASYASPIQLRA
;
A
#
# COMPACT_ATOMS: atom_id res chain seq x y z
N MET A 1 -14.17 13.94 12.86
CA MET A 1 -12.87 13.26 13.08
C MET A 1 -11.77 14.06 12.38
N ARG A 2 -10.50 13.69 12.54
CA ARG A 2 -9.32 14.40 11.99
C ARG A 2 -8.54 13.47 11.05
N GLU A 3 -9.21 12.94 10.04
CA GLU A 3 -8.68 11.82 9.26
C GLU A 3 -7.52 12.24 8.35
N VAL A 4 -6.51 11.37 8.25
CA VAL A 4 -5.32 11.55 7.40
C VAL A 4 -5.18 10.33 6.50
N ILE A 5 -5.05 10.59 5.20
CA ILE A 5 -4.82 9.54 4.19
C ILE A 5 -3.33 9.51 3.84
N THR A 6 -2.75 8.32 3.82
CA THR A 6 -1.33 8.10 3.53
C THR A 6 -1.11 7.58 2.11
N LEU A 7 -0.22 8.22 1.35
CA LEU A 7 0.26 7.78 0.05
C LEU A 7 1.70 7.26 0.19
N GLN A 8 1.93 5.99 -0.14
CA GLN A 8 3.25 5.35 -0.08
C GLN A 8 3.72 5.02 -1.49
N LEU A 9 4.87 5.57 -1.86
CA LEU A 9 5.37 5.49 -3.22
C LEU A 9 6.74 4.85 -3.23
N GLY A 10 6.75 3.57 -3.60
CA GLY A 10 7.96 2.82 -3.88
C GLY A 10 8.56 2.05 -2.72
N ASN A 11 9.50 1.17 -3.07
CA ASN A 11 9.99 0.13 -2.19
C ASN A 11 10.55 0.65 -0.86
N LEU A 12 11.47 1.61 -0.89
CA LEU A 12 12.09 2.15 0.34
C LEU A 12 11.08 2.88 1.23
N SER A 13 10.14 3.59 0.60
CA SER A 13 9.02 4.27 1.26
C SER A 13 8.13 3.25 1.96
N ASN A 14 7.83 2.13 1.30
CA ASN A 14 7.01 1.06 1.86
C ASN A 14 7.72 0.39 3.04
N TYR A 15 9.03 0.12 2.97
CA TYR A 15 9.81 -0.35 4.13
C TYR A 15 9.70 0.58 5.34
N THR A 16 9.86 1.89 5.10
CA THR A 16 9.78 2.90 6.17
C THR A 16 8.37 3.00 6.72
N ALA A 17 7.37 2.98 5.86
CA ALA A 17 5.99 3.12 6.25
C ALA A 17 5.43 1.86 6.92
N THR A 18 5.94 0.66 6.63
CA THR A 18 5.61 -0.55 7.41
C THR A 18 6.00 -0.36 8.88
N HIS A 19 7.16 0.22 9.18
CA HIS A 19 7.52 0.52 10.57
C HIS A 19 6.56 1.50 11.23
N PHE A 20 6.12 2.53 10.49
CA PHE A 20 5.09 3.45 10.96
C PHE A 20 3.78 2.71 11.29
N TRP A 21 3.31 1.85 10.39
CA TRP A 21 2.07 1.09 10.59
C TRP A 21 2.17 0.09 11.74
N ASN A 22 3.27 -0.66 11.84
CA ASN A 22 3.46 -1.59 12.95
C ASN A 22 3.53 -0.86 14.30
N ALA A 23 4.10 0.35 14.33
CA ALA A 23 4.09 1.16 15.53
C ALA A 23 2.66 1.65 15.86
N GLN A 24 1.91 2.15 14.87
CA GLN A 24 0.50 2.51 15.06
C GLN A 24 -0.33 1.33 15.58
N ASP A 25 -0.15 0.15 14.98
CA ASP A 25 -0.83 -1.09 15.32
C ASP A 25 -0.52 -1.54 16.76
N SER A 26 0.73 -1.39 17.21
CA SER A 26 1.14 -1.70 18.59
C SER A 26 0.46 -0.83 19.67
N TYR A 27 -0.13 0.31 19.28
CA TYR A 27 -0.84 1.18 20.20
C TYR A 27 -2.34 0.86 20.33
N PHE A 28 -2.86 -0.15 19.62
CA PHE A 28 -4.22 -0.64 19.87
C PHE A 28 -4.31 -1.24 21.28
N THR A 29 -5.25 -0.73 22.05
CA THR A 29 -5.56 -1.19 23.41
C THR A 29 -6.91 -1.89 23.39
N TYR A 30 -6.94 -3.18 23.75
CA TYR A 30 -8.17 -3.99 23.71
C TYR A 30 -8.82 -4.15 25.10
N GLY A 31 -8.21 -3.59 26.15
CA GLY A 31 -8.72 -3.65 27.53
C GLY A 31 -9.25 -2.31 28.04
N ASP A 32 -10.29 -2.35 28.88
CA ASP A 32 -11.00 -1.16 29.40
C ASP A 32 -10.13 -0.21 30.24
N GLU A 33 -8.97 -0.66 30.74
CA GLU A 33 -8.13 0.10 31.66
C GLU A 33 -6.94 0.83 30.97
N GLU A 34 -6.65 0.51 29.72
CA GLU A 34 -5.51 1.08 28.99
C GLU A 34 -5.99 2.18 28.03
N ARG A 35 -5.46 3.40 28.22
CA ARG A 35 -5.67 4.49 27.26
C ARG A 35 -4.64 4.39 26.17
N SER A 36 -5.08 4.30 24.92
CA SER A 36 -4.17 4.38 23.78
C SER A 36 -3.39 5.69 23.77
N LEU A 37 -2.13 5.63 23.35
CA LEU A 37 -1.25 6.78 23.17
C LEU A 37 -1.63 7.64 21.95
N VAL A 38 -2.38 7.07 21.02
CA VAL A 38 -2.77 7.69 19.75
C VAL A 38 -4.27 7.58 19.53
N ASP A 39 -4.80 8.50 18.74
CA ASP A 39 -6.17 8.42 18.24
C ASP A 39 -6.17 7.62 16.93
N HIS A 40 -6.67 6.39 16.98
CA HIS A 40 -6.65 5.46 15.86
C HIS A 40 -7.57 5.91 14.72
N ASP A 41 -8.64 6.65 15.00
CA ASP A 41 -9.60 7.11 13.98
C ASP A 41 -8.97 8.07 12.97
N ILE A 42 -7.79 8.62 13.27
CA ILE A 42 -7.02 9.49 12.38
C ILE A 42 -6.49 8.72 11.17
N HIS A 43 -5.82 7.59 11.40
CA HIS A 43 -5.10 6.86 10.35
C HIS A 43 -5.79 5.54 9.95
N TRP A 44 -6.75 5.08 10.75
CA TRP A 44 -7.44 3.82 10.55
C TRP A 44 -8.91 4.05 10.18
N ARG A 45 -9.46 3.06 9.49
CA ARG A 45 -10.90 2.94 9.22
C ARG A 45 -11.36 1.55 9.66
N ALA A 46 -12.62 1.45 10.06
CA ALA A 46 -13.23 0.15 10.31
C ALA A 46 -13.31 -0.65 9.00
N GLY A 47 -13.10 -1.96 9.11
CA GLY A 47 -13.24 -2.94 8.05
C GLY A 47 -13.73 -4.27 8.62
N LEU A 48 -13.91 -5.25 7.75
CA LEU A 48 -14.28 -6.61 8.15
C LEU A 48 -13.13 -7.56 7.83
N GLY A 49 -12.76 -8.38 8.81
CA GLY A 49 -11.86 -9.50 8.63
C GLY A 49 -12.53 -10.64 7.86
N GLN A 50 -11.74 -11.64 7.45
CA GLN A 50 -12.25 -12.85 6.79
C GLN A 50 -13.26 -13.65 7.62
N ASP A 51 -13.16 -13.55 8.94
CA ASP A 51 -14.07 -14.16 9.90
C ASP A 51 -15.35 -13.33 10.14
N GLY A 52 -15.49 -12.20 9.44
CA GLY A 52 -16.59 -11.25 9.60
C GLY A 52 -16.49 -10.42 10.89
N GLN A 53 -15.39 -10.51 11.64
CA GLN A 53 -15.15 -9.65 12.80
C GLN A 53 -14.72 -8.26 12.34
N GLU A 54 -15.00 -7.27 13.17
CA GLU A 54 -14.51 -5.91 12.94
C GLU A 54 -12.98 -5.90 13.03
N THR A 55 -12.35 -5.30 12.03
CA THR A 55 -10.90 -5.08 11.98
C THR A 55 -10.62 -3.63 11.61
N PHE A 56 -9.39 -3.19 11.83
CA PHE A 56 -8.95 -1.85 11.46
C PHE A 56 -8.04 -1.92 10.24
N LEU A 57 -8.35 -1.11 9.23
CA LEU A 57 -7.58 -1.02 8.00
C LEU A 57 -6.93 0.36 7.91
N PRO A 58 -5.66 0.47 7.50
CA PRO A 58 -5.03 1.75 7.28
C PRO A 58 -5.73 2.54 6.16
N ARG A 59 -5.90 3.86 6.36
CA ARG A 59 -6.32 4.81 5.32
C ARG A 59 -5.12 5.12 4.41
N THR A 60 -4.78 4.19 3.53
CA THR A 60 -3.57 4.29 2.73
C THR A 60 -3.76 3.83 1.29
N VAL A 61 -2.93 4.36 0.40
CA VAL A 61 -2.64 3.80 -0.92
C VAL A 61 -1.15 3.49 -0.98
N VAL A 62 -0.79 2.30 -1.44
CA VAL A 62 0.56 1.75 -1.49
C VAL A 62 0.89 1.39 -2.92
N TYR A 63 1.87 2.07 -3.51
CA TYR A 63 2.41 1.74 -4.83
C TYR A 63 3.78 1.07 -4.69
N ASP A 64 3.98 0.01 -5.46
CA ASP A 64 5.30 -0.59 -5.65
C ASP A 64 5.39 -1.23 -7.04
N LEU A 65 6.62 -1.52 -7.46
CA LEU A 65 6.86 -2.23 -8.70
C LEU A 65 6.53 -3.71 -8.56
N LYS A 66 6.39 -4.38 -9.70
CA LYS A 66 6.38 -5.84 -9.75
C LYS A 66 7.59 -6.39 -8.99
N GLY A 67 7.33 -7.34 -8.09
CA GLY A 67 8.34 -7.93 -7.22
C GLY A 67 8.55 -7.20 -5.89
N GLY A 68 7.92 -6.04 -5.64
CA GLY A 68 8.06 -5.32 -4.36
C GLY A 68 7.19 -5.84 -3.21
N PHE A 69 6.05 -6.46 -3.51
CA PHE A 69 5.02 -6.82 -2.51
C PHE A 69 5.26 -8.14 -1.77
N GLY A 70 6.25 -8.94 -2.14
CA GLY A 70 6.55 -10.22 -1.48
C GLY A 70 5.35 -11.17 -1.42
N SER A 71 5.09 -11.75 -0.23
CA SER A 71 3.96 -12.65 0.02
C SER A 71 2.59 -11.93 0.05
N SER A 72 2.56 -10.61 0.20
CA SER A 72 1.31 -9.82 0.24
C SER A 72 0.66 -9.59 -1.12
N GLY A 73 1.38 -9.83 -2.24
CA GLY A 73 0.90 -9.58 -3.60
C GLY A 73 -0.28 -10.46 -4.05
N LYS A 74 -0.70 -11.44 -3.24
CA LYS A 74 -1.82 -12.34 -3.54
C LYS A 74 -2.67 -12.63 -2.31
N VAL A 75 -3.26 -11.59 -1.71
CA VAL A 75 -4.22 -11.69 -0.60
C VAL A 75 -3.51 -11.80 0.75
N ASN A 76 -3.50 -10.68 1.48
CA ASN A 76 -3.53 -10.77 2.94
C ASN A 76 -4.76 -11.62 3.26
N ALA A 77 -4.54 -12.87 3.67
CA ALA A 77 -5.59 -13.85 3.97
C ALA A 77 -6.44 -13.46 5.20
N LEU A 78 -6.52 -12.18 5.53
CA LEU A 78 -7.32 -11.59 6.58
C LEU A 78 -8.35 -10.58 6.01
N CYS A 79 -8.19 -10.14 4.76
CA CYS A 79 -9.08 -9.17 4.13
C CYS A 79 -9.62 -9.76 2.81
N ASP A 80 -10.83 -10.32 2.83
CA ASP A 80 -11.45 -10.91 1.63
C ASP A 80 -11.96 -9.80 0.69
N PRO A 81 -11.74 -9.89 -0.64
CA PRO A 81 -12.45 -9.06 -1.64
C PRO A 81 -13.96 -9.37 -1.77
N ALA A 82 -14.49 -10.35 -1.03
CA ALA A 82 -15.83 -10.91 -1.21
C ALA A 82 -17.01 -9.96 -0.94
N THR A 83 -16.78 -8.72 -0.48
CA THR A 83 -17.87 -7.76 -0.17
C THR A 83 -17.87 -6.49 -1.02
N THR A 84 -17.16 -6.46 -2.16
CA THR A 84 -17.42 -5.43 -3.19
C THR A 84 -18.27 -6.01 -4.31
N PRO A 85 -19.59 -5.73 -4.39
CA PRO A 85 -20.37 -6.09 -5.56
C PRO A 85 -19.90 -5.23 -6.75
N GLY A 86 -19.33 -5.87 -7.77
CA GLY A 86 -18.90 -5.19 -9.00
C GLY A 86 -17.68 -5.78 -9.72
N PHE A 87 -17.02 -6.80 -9.18
CA PHE A 87 -15.82 -7.39 -9.80
C PHE A 87 -16.09 -8.79 -10.35
N ASP A 88 -17.00 -8.88 -11.34
CA ASP A 88 -17.00 -9.99 -12.28
C ASP A 88 -16.01 -9.65 -13.40
N VAL A 89 -14.81 -10.23 -13.34
CA VAL A 89 -13.89 -10.26 -14.49
C VAL A 89 -14.43 -11.28 -15.49
N THR A 90 -15.45 -10.91 -16.25
CA THR A 90 -15.79 -11.62 -17.49
C THR A 90 -14.89 -11.11 -18.61
N VAL A 91 -13.59 -11.41 -18.54
CA VAL A 91 -12.64 -11.20 -19.66
C VAL A 91 -12.28 -12.53 -20.35
N ASP A 92 -12.70 -13.66 -19.78
CA ASP A 92 -12.43 -15.00 -20.32
C ASP A 92 -13.23 -15.36 -21.59
N SER A 93 -14.07 -14.46 -22.11
CA SER A 93 -14.98 -14.77 -23.24
C SER A 93 -14.57 -14.20 -24.60
N LEU A 94 -13.43 -13.52 -24.74
CA LEU A 94 -13.07 -12.84 -25.99
C LEU A 94 -11.92 -13.48 -26.79
N TRP A 95 -11.17 -14.44 -26.22
CA TRP A 95 -10.04 -15.07 -26.92
C TRP A 95 -9.96 -16.57 -26.67
N SER A 96 -10.18 -17.38 -27.71
CA SER A 96 -10.18 -18.85 -27.67
C SER A 96 -8.87 -19.49 -28.15
N GLY A 97 -7.77 -18.72 -28.18
CA GLY A 97 -6.44 -19.23 -28.47
C GLY A 97 -5.79 -19.94 -27.26
N PRO A 98 -4.93 -20.95 -27.48
CA PRO A 98 -4.21 -21.60 -26.39
C PRO A 98 -3.29 -20.59 -25.69
N THR A 99 -3.67 -20.19 -24.48
CA THR A 99 -2.89 -19.25 -23.67
C THR A 99 -2.07 -20.03 -22.65
N ALA A 100 -0.75 -19.99 -22.79
CA ALA A 100 0.15 -20.53 -21.78
C ALA A 100 0.32 -19.47 -20.67
N VAL A 101 -0.44 -19.61 -19.57
CA VAL A 101 -0.31 -18.74 -18.41
C VAL A 101 0.89 -19.18 -17.59
N HIS A 102 2.01 -18.48 -17.73
CA HIS A 102 3.19 -18.68 -16.90
C HIS A 102 3.05 -17.89 -15.59
N THR A 103 2.70 -18.59 -14.51
CA THR A 103 2.57 -18.00 -13.17
C THR A 103 3.89 -18.14 -12.42
N GLN A 104 4.41 -17.03 -11.89
CA GLN A 104 5.57 -17.05 -11.00
C GLN A 104 5.25 -17.80 -9.71
N GLN A 105 6.22 -18.54 -9.17
CA GLN A 105 6.08 -19.22 -7.89
C GLN A 105 5.74 -18.21 -6.79
N ALA A 106 4.72 -18.52 -5.97
CA ALA A 106 4.33 -17.68 -4.86
C ALA A 106 5.48 -17.55 -3.85
N VAL A 107 5.62 -16.37 -3.25
CA VAL A 107 6.60 -16.14 -2.18
C VAL A 107 6.08 -16.78 -0.91
N ASP A 108 6.85 -17.71 -0.34
CA ASP A 108 6.50 -18.36 0.92
C ASP A 108 6.44 -17.35 2.08
N ARG A 109 5.43 -17.50 2.95
CA ARG A 109 5.32 -16.71 4.18
C ARG A 109 6.53 -16.94 5.07
N LYS A 110 7.02 -15.87 5.69
CA LYS A 110 8.12 -15.92 6.66
C LYS A 110 7.62 -16.33 8.04
N ALA A 111 8.54 -16.82 8.88
CA ALA A 111 8.24 -17.27 10.24
C ALA A 111 7.56 -16.19 11.10
N TYR A 112 7.87 -14.91 10.87
CA TYR A 112 7.18 -13.79 11.52
C TYR A 112 5.69 -13.73 11.14
N GLN A 113 5.37 -13.75 9.85
CA GLN A 113 3.98 -13.75 9.37
C GLN A 113 3.20 -14.98 9.86
N GLN A 114 3.84 -16.16 9.81
CA GLN A 114 3.24 -17.40 10.33
C GLN A 114 2.92 -17.29 11.82
N GLY A 115 3.82 -16.70 12.62
CA GLY A 115 3.57 -16.46 14.04
C GLY A 115 2.34 -15.59 14.27
N LEU A 116 2.19 -14.51 13.50
CA LEU A 116 1.03 -13.64 13.54
C LEU A 116 -0.27 -14.37 13.16
N ASP A 117 -0.25 -15.13 12.07
CA ASP A 117 -1.41 -15.91 11.60
C ASP A 117 -1.86 -16.93 12.66
N ASP A 118 -0.90 -17.59 13.32
CA ASP A 118 -1.16 -18.61 14.34
C ASP A 118 -1.49 -18.01 15.72
N GLY A 119 -1.43 -16.69 15.88
CA GLY A 119 -1.61 -16.00 17.16
C GLY A 119 -0.53 -16.33 18.20
N THR A 120 0.66 -16.72 17.74
CA THR A 120 1.82 -17.05 18.59
C THR A 120 2.81 -15.90 18.62
N GLU A 121 3.68 -15.86 19.63
CA GLU A 121 4.74 -14.85 19.68
C GLU A 121 5.70 -15.05 18.50
N PRO A 122 5.79 -14.09 17.56
CA PRO A 122 6.58 -14.28 16.36
C PRO A 122 8.08 -14.20 16.70
N PRO A 123 8.93 -15.00 16.02
CA PRO A 123 10.36 -14.98 16.27
C PRO A 123 10.98 -13.64 15.91
N TRP A 124 12.01 -13.24 16.65
CA TRP A 124 12.76 -12.01 16.37
C TRP A 124 13.38 -12.05 14.96
N MET A 125 13.17 -10.99 14.19
CA MET A 125 13.70 -10.87 12.83
C MET A 125 15.09 -10.24 12.82
N THR A 126 15.96 -10.80 12.01
CA THR A 126 17.27 -10.20 11.68
C THR A 126 17.21 -9.55 10.29
N GLY A 127 18.07 -8.57 10.02
CA GLY A 127 18.08 -7.90 8.71
C GLY A 127 18.29 -8.84 7.51
N SER A 128 18.93 -9.99 7.70
CA SER A 128 19.11 -11.00 6.64
C SER A 128 17.85 -11.85 6.38
N SER A 129 16.89 -11.85 7.30
CA SER A 129 15.65 -12.64 7.17
C SER A 129 14.57 -11.94 6.34
N VAL A 130 14.65 -10.61 6.24
CA VAL A 130 13.68 -9.72 5.57
C VAL A 130 14.09 -9.55 4.10
N ARG A 131 13.18 -9.86 3.17
CA ARG A 131 13.36 -9.66 1.73
C ARG A 131 12.39 -8.62 1.17
N TYR A 132 11.20 -8.52 1.75
CA TYR A 132 10.16 -7.58 1.35
C TYR A 132 9.66 -6.77 2.54
N TRP A 133 9.13 -5.58 2.27
CA TRP A 133 8.53 -4.75 3.32
C TRP A 133 7.31 -5.41 3.96
N SER A 134 6.65 -6.33 3.24
CA SER A 134 5.53 -7.10 3.73
C SER A 134 5.95 -8.20 4.71
N ASP A 135 7.18 -8.70 4.64
CA ASP A 135 7.65 -9.84 5.46
C ASP A 135 7.56 -9.58 6.97
N PHE A 136 7.57 -8.30 7.37
CA PHE A 136 7.49 -7.86 8.76
C PHE A 136 6.28 -6.97 9.05
N SER A 137 5.34 -6.85 8.11
CA SER A 137 4.12 -6.07 8.36
C SER A 137 3.19 -6.83 9.29
N SER A 138 2.74 -6.20 10.38
CA SER A 138 1.70 -6.76 11.25
C SER A 138 0.28 -6.43 10.78
N VAL A 139 0.17 -5.57 9.77
CA VAL A 139 -1.08 -4.87 9.43
C VAL A 139 -1.71 -5.43 8.15
N CYS A 140 -3.04 -5.60 8.16
CA CYS A 140 -3.78 -5.91 6.94
C CYS A 140 -4.07 -4.63 6.14
N PHE A 141 -3.58 -4.59 4.91
CA PHE A 141 -4.01 -3.60 3.92
C PHE A 141 -5.25 -4.08 3.17
N HIS A 142 -6.16 -3.17 2.87
CA HIS A 142 -7.27 -3.44 1.98
C HIS A 142 -6.77 -3.77 0.57
N PRO A 143 -7.35 -4.74 -0.16
CA PRO A 143 -6.85 -5.11 -1.50
C PRO A 143 -6.78 -3.94 -2.49
N LYS A 144 -7.76 -3.02 -2.46
CA LYS A 144 -7.75 -1.81 -3.30
C LYS A 144 -6.72 -0.74 -2.88
N SER A 145 -6.19 -0.84 -1.66
CA SER A 145 -5.13 0.06 -1.21
C SER A 145 -3.76 -0.31 -1.77
N VAL A 146 -3.60 -1.48 -2.39
CA VAL A 146 -2.30 -2.04 -2.79
C VAL A 146 -2.21 -2.06 -4.33
N VAL A 147 -1.52 -1.08 -4.90
CA VAL A 147 -1.45 -0.87 -6.36
C VAL A 147 -0.13 -1.39 -6.93
N HIS A 148 -0.24 -2.40 -7.78
CA HIS A 148 0.91 -3.02 -8.44
C HIS A 148 1.20 -2.33 -9.78
N LEU A 149 2.41 -1.81 -9.94
CA LEU A 149 2.86 -1.26 -11.22
C LEU A 149 3.59 -2.35 -12.02
N HIS A 150 3.06 -2.66 -13.21
CA HIS A 150 3.51 -3.79 -14.02
C HIS A 150 4.53 -3.40 -15.11
N ASP A 151 4.65 -2.11 -15.44
CA ASP A 151 5.55 -1.59 -16.46
C ASP A 151 7.04 -1.76 -16.14
N PHE A 152 7.35 -1.82 -14.85
CA PHE A 152 8.72 -1.98 -14.34
C PHE A 152 8.77 -3.09 -13.30
N GLU A 153 9.95 -3.69 -13.19
CA GLU A 153 10.25 -4.74 -12.23
C GLU A 153 11.35 -4.27 -11.29
N LEU A 154 11.17 -4.55 -10.00
CA LEU A 154 12.12 -4.21 -8.96
C LEU A 154 13.48 -4.89 -9.25
N GLY A 155 14.57 -4.11 -9.25
CA GLY A 155 15.91 -4.63 -9.51
C GLY A 155 16.22 -4.95 -10.98
N SER A 156 15.37 -4.54 -11.93
CA SER A 156 15.65 -4.72 -13.36
C SER A 156 16.92 -4.00 -13.79
N THR A 157 17.88 -4.74 -14.33
CA THR A 157 19.12 -4.18 -14.91
C THR A 157 18.91 -3.60 -16.31
N ASN A 158 17.97 -4.18 -17.07
CA ASN A 158 17.71 -3.80 -18.46
C ASN A 158 16.81 -2.56 -18.57
N ARG A 159 15.83 -2.41 -17.67
CA ARG A 159 14.89 -1.28 -17.63
C ARG A 159 14.75 -0.75 -16.20
N PRO A 160 15.80 -0.12 -15.63
CA PRO A 160 15.77 0.37 -14.26
C PRO A 160 14.81 1.56 -14.09
N PHE A 161 14.02 1.54 -13.02
CA PHE A 161 13.11 2.64 -12.66
C PHE A 161 13.79 3.60 -11.66
N GLN A 162 14.78 4.35 -12.15
CA GLN A 162 15.65 5.21 -11.30
C GLN A 162 15.65 6.69 -11.69
N ARG A 163 15.14 7.05 -12.87
CA ARG A 163 15.18 8.44 -13.34
C ARG A 163 13.89 9.16 -13.01
N PHE A 164 13.99 10.34 -12.41
CA PHE A 164 12.85 11.22 -12.12
C PHE A 164 11.88 11.36 -13.30
N ALA A 165 12.39 11.68 -14.49
CA ALA A 165 11.56 11.84 -15.69
C ALA A 165 10.74 10.59 -16.05
N SER A 166 11.29 9.38 -15.86
CA SER A 166 10.56 8.13 -16.11
C SER A 166 9.40 7.93 -15.13
N GLY A 167 9.51 8.46 -13.90
CA GLY A 167 8.41 8.46 -12.94
C GLY A 167 7.27 9.41 -13.33
N VAL A 168 7.62 10.61 -13.80
CA VAL A 168 6.65 11.58 -14.34
C VAL A 168 5.91 10.98 -15.54
N GLU A 169 6.65 10.43 -16.50
CA GLU A 169 6.08 9.79 -17.68
C GLU A 169 5.12 8.64 -17.32
N LEU A 170 5.52 7.78 -16.38
CA LEU A 170 4.68 6.67 -15.92
C LEU A 170 3.40 7.17 -15.25
N PHE A 171 3.49 8.15 -14.35
CA PHE A 171 2.31 8.73 -13.69
C PHE A 171 1.34 9.30 -14.73
N CYS A 172 1.82 10.17 -15.63
CA CYS A 172 0.98 10.79 -16.66
C CYS A 172 0.31 9.76 -17.57
N SER A 173 1.00 8.67 -17.92
CA SER A 173 0.42 7.58 -18.71
C SER A 173 -0.71 6.88 -17.96
N LEU A 174 -0.46 6.49 -16.70
CA LEU A 174 -1.42 5.76 -15.88
C LEU A 174 -2.63 6.62 -15.50
N ASP A 175 -2.41 7.89 -15.19
CA ASP A 175 -3.49 8.81 -14.83
C ASP A 175 -4.41 9.09 -16.03
N LYS A 176 -3.83 9.26 -17.22
CA LYS A 176 -4.62 9.38 -18.46
C LYS A 176 -5.45 8.14 -18.76
N GLU A 177 -4.94 6.95 -18.47
CA GLU A 177 -5.63 5.68 -18.77
C GLU A 177 -6.66 5.29 -17.72
N HIS A 178 -6.37 5.55 -16.44
CA HIS A 178 -7.11 4.98 -15.32
C HIS A 178 -7.68 6.01 -14.34
N GLY A 179 -7.30 7.29 -14.43
CA GLY A 179 -7.67 8.33 -13.47
C GLY A 179 -7.26 7.95 -12.05
N LEU A 180 -5.96 8.05 -11.73
CA LEU A 180 -5.41 7.50 -10.49
C LEU A 180 -6.05 8.13 -9.23
N ILE A 181 -6.34 9.43 -9.30
CA ILE A 181 -7.01 10.14 -8.21
C ILE A 181 -8.42 9.58 -7.98
N ASP A 182 -9.19 9.38 -9.03
CA ASP A 182 -10.57 8.87 -8.92
C ASP A 182 -10.61 7.40 -8.52
N ARG A 183 -9.68 6.60 -9.05
CA ARG A 183 -9.64 5.15 -8.83
C ARG A 183 -9.13 4.78 -7.44
N ASP A 184 -8.01 5.38 -7.02
CA ASP A 184 -7.27 4.92 -5.85
C ASP A 184 -7.46 5.83 -4.63
N TRP A 185 -7.51 7.15 -4.85
CA TRP A 185 -7.51 8.13 -3.77
C TRP A 185 -8.93 8.53 -3.32
N ARG A 186 -9.81 8.86 -4.27
CA ARG A 186 -11.17 9.37 -3.99
C ARG A 186 -12.00 8.43 -3.10
N PRO A 187 -11.97 7.09 -3.24
CA PRO A 187 -12.72 6.22 -2.34
C PRO A 187 -12.34 6.41 -0.87
N LEU A 188 -11.06 6.64 -0.57
CA LEU A 188 -10.60 6.90 0.81
C LEU A 188 -11.08 8.25 1.33
N VAL A 189 -11.16 9.26 0.46
CA VAL A 189 -11.68 10.59 0.81
C VAL A 189 -13.18 10.53 1.09
N GLU A 190 -13.94 9.79 0.28
CA GLU A 190 -15.40 9.64 0.42
C GLU A 190 -15.78 8.88 1.70
N GLU A 191 -14.91 8.01 2.18
CA GLU A 191 -15.06 7.31 3.47
C GLU A 191 -14.62 8.15 4.69
N CYS A 192 -14.05 9.34 4.48
CA CYS A 192 -13.72 10.25 5.57
C CYS A 192 -14.90 11.17 5.86
N ASP A 193 -15.18 11.41 7.15
CA ASP A 193 -16.10 12.48 7.54
C ASP A 193 -15.53 13.85 7.14
N VAL A 194 -14.26 14.08 7.49
CA VAL A 194 -13.50 15.27 7.11
C VAL A 194 -12.02 14.89 6.94
N MET A 195 -11.58 14.74 5.69
CA MET A 195 -10.14 14.60 5.39
C MET A 195 -9.39 15.88 5.81
N GLN A 196 -8.59 15.78 6.88
CA GLN A 196 -7.79 16.89 7.39
C GLN A 196 -6.52 17.10 6.57
N GLY A 197 -5.92 16.00 6.10
CA GLY A 197 -4.69 16.11 5.36
C GLY A 197 -4.21 14.82 4.71
N MET A 198 -3.11 14.95 4.01
CA MET A 198 -2.47 13.92 3.21
C MET A 198 -1.05 13.74 3.72
N GLN A 199 -0.67 12.50 4.01
CA GLN A 199 0.69 12.13 4.34
C GLN A 199 1.31 11.42 3.15
N ILE A 200 2.45 11.88 2.64
CA ILE A 200 3.12 11.27 1.50
C ILE A 200 4.48 10.76 1.94
N VAL A 201 4.76 9.48 1.66
CA VAL A 201 6.05 8.85 1.92
C VAL A 201 6.62 8.41 0.58
N ASN A 202 7.73 9.02 0.17
CA ASN A 202 8.37 8.80 -1.12
C ASN A 202 9.88 8.96 -1.01
N THR A 203 10.61 8.50 -2.02
CA THR A 203 12.02 8.86 -2.23
C THR A 203 12.15 10.13 -3.07
N LEU A 204 13.28 10.84 -2.96
CA LEU A 204 13.51 12.11 -3.66
C LEU A 204 14.24 11.97 -4.99
N ASP A 205 15.29 11.14 -5.00
CA ASP A 205 16.36 11.17 -5.98
C ASP A 205 16.27 10.05 -7.02
N ASP A 206 15.08 9.46 -7.17
CA ASP A 206 14.80 8.40 -8.12
C ASP A 206 13.50 8.63 -8.92
N ALA A 207 13.04 7.61 -9.64
CA ALA A 207 11.81 7.68 -10.41
C ALA A 207 10.57 7.84 -9.51
N TRP A 208 10.56 7.32 -8.29
CA TRP A 208 9.44 7.52 -7.37
C TRP A 208 9.32 8.98 -6.93
N GLY A 209 10.42 9.74 -6.87
CA GLY A 209 10.38 11.19 -6.70
C GLY A 209 9.61 11.91 -7.81
N GLY A 210 9.80 11.50 -9.07
CA GLY A 210 9.07 12.06 -10.22
C GLY A 210 7.61 11.64 -10.26
N PHE A 211 7.33 10.38 -9.92
CA PHE A 211 5.97 9.88 -9.78
C PHE A 211 5.22 10.64 -8.67
N ALA A 212 5.86 10.81 -7.50
CA ALA A 212 5.31 11.55 -6.37
C ALA A 212 5.05 13.02 -6.69
N SER A 213 5.95 13.68 -7.41
CA SER A 213 5.78 15.08 -7.83
C SER A 213 4.51 15.26 -8.66
N SER A 214 4.30 14.38 -9.65
CA SER A 214 3.14 14.46 -10.55
C SER A 214 1.84 14.12 -9.81
N TYR A 215 1.89 13.13 -8.91
CA TYR A 215 0.76 12.77 -8.06
C TYR A 215 0.36 13.94 -7.14
N LEU A 216 1.34 14.58 -6.50
CA LEU A 216 1.10 15.73 -5.62
C LEU A 216 0.49 16.91 -6.34
N GLU A 217 0.90 17.17 -7.58
CA GLU A 217 0.27 18.19 -8.43
C GLU A 217 -1.21 17.86 -8.69
N ALA A 218 -1.52 16.63 -9.10
CA ALA A 218 -2.89 16.19 -9.32
C ALA A 218 -3.76 16.25 -8.04
N LEU A 219 -3.22 15.85 -6.90
CA LEU A 219 -3.91 15.96 -5.60
C LEU A 219 -4.17 17.41 -5.21
N ARG A 220 -3.23 18.32 -5.51
CA ARG A 220 -3.36 19.74 -5.17
C ARG A 220 -4.40 20.43 -6.04
N ASP A 221 -4.52 20.03 -7.30
CA ASP A 221 -5.55 20.55 -8.20
C ASP A 221 -6.95 20.09 -7.76
N GLU A 222 -7.11 18.83 -7.34
CA GLU A 222 -8.39 18.28 -6.89
C GLU A 222 -8.77 18.74 -5.46
N TYR A 223 -7.79 18.82 -4.54
CA TYR A 223 -8.00 19.12 -3.12
C TYR A 223 -7.16 20.32 -2.64
N PRO A 224 -7.39 21.53 -3.19
CA PRO A 224 -6.51 22.69 -2.98
C PRO A 224 -6.50 23.24 -1.54
N LYS A 225 -7.47 22.86 -0.71
CA LYS A 225 -7.60 23.30 0.69
C LYS A 225 -7.03 22.32 1.70
N SER A 226 -6.70 21.11 1.26
CA SER A 226 -6.23 20.05 2.14
C SER A 226 -4.74 20.21 2.43
N ALA A 227 -4.34 20.00 3.68
CA ALA A 227 -2.92 20.07 4.04
C ALA A 227 -2.18 18.84 3.51
N SER A 228 -1.04 19.04 2.85
CA SER A 228 -0.17 17.94 2.40
C SER A 228 1.15 17.99 3.15
N TYR A 229 1.53 16.87 3.76
CA TYR A 229 2.82 16.69 4.43
C TYR A 229 3.58 15.56 3.73
N ALA A 230 4.72 15.88 3.12
CA ALA A 230 5.59 14.91 2.49
C ALA A 230 6.79 14.62 3.39
N SER A 231 7.06 13.33 3.58
CA SER A 231 8.24 12.77 4.26
C SER A 231 9.18 12.15 3.21
N PRO A 232 9.97 12.98 2.50
CA PRO A 232 10.91 12.47 1.52
C PRO A 232 12.06 11.70 2.18
N ILE A 233 12.40 10.55 1.61
CA ILE A 233 13.53 9.72 2.02
C ILE A 233 14.66 9.92 1.01
N GLN A 234 15.84 10.25 1.52
CA GLN A 234 17.07 10.34 0.73
C GLN A 234 18.10 9.37 1.30
N LEU A 235 18.55 8.42 0.48
CA LEU A 235 19.68 7.58 0.84
C LEU A 235 20.96 8.38 0.64
N ARG A 236 21.79 8.48 1.68
CA ARG A 236 23.16 8.96 1.50
C ARG A 236 23.99 7.79 0.96
N ALA A 237 24.54 7.97 -0.23
CA ALA A 237 25.56 7.10 -0.81
C ALA A 237 26.88 7.17 -0.04
#